data_AF-A0A1Z4BRB5-F1
#
_entry.id   AF-A0A1Z4BRB5-F1
#
_cell.length_a   1.000
_cell.length_b   1.000
_cell.length_c   1.000
_cell.angle_alpha   90.00
_cell.angle_beta   90.00
_cell.angle_gamma   90.00
#
_symmetry.space_group_name_H-M   'P 1'
#
loop_
_entity.id
_entity.type
_entity.pdbx_description
1 polymer ?
#
loop_
_entity_poly.entity_id
_entity_poly.type
_entity_poly.pdbx_seq_one_letter_code
_entity_poly.pdbx_strand_id
1 'polypeptide(L)'
;MLTDSTLGISYYPWGNLFNGLPMLLNFIIIVLLLVGWLIYLFRNNAFERFYPVSRWQLFWRFVVYFAVIGGITSSSFSFMAGEKAKVYWRYTDSYIHSVLRQYPEDIRDSEREQLSDDQLKEYHIVHNASQIKKQVFIENFDDEIFLVIIIAFVLTILIFTVRITSLRTVLLSIVFSGLLCLLLGLVLILVLESNMFEMRDVYVVLTILWLTYLSVIALSIFSDKKQYRGIAMNISLFGFLPITITTLIAIGERYNWWYFLEKNYSYWYDIRELIISIVGILLSFVFVGLYTNVIKRWKAMPE
;
A
#
# COMPACT_ATOMS: atom_id res chain seq x y z
N MET A 1 -16.40 22.81 -0.15
CA MET A 1 -17.34 22.11 0.77
C MET A 1 -18.44 21.47 -0.06
N LEU A 2 -18.92 20.27 0.30
CA LEU A 2 -20.00 19.59 -0.42
C LEU A 2 -21.29 20.43 -0.34
N THR A 3 -21.83 20.84 -1.49
CA THR A 3 -23.05 21.65 -1.64
C THR A 3 -23.95 21.07 -2.74
N ASP A 4 -25.19 21.54 -2.81
CA ASP A 4 -26.14 21.12 -3.86
C ASP A 4 -25.62 21.53 -5.25
N SER A 5 -24.86 22.61 -5.36
CA SER A 5 -24.18 23.00 -6.61
C SER A 5 -23.08 22.03 -7.02
N THR A 6 -22.35 21.42 -6.07
CA THR A 6 -21.29 20.45 -6.40
C THR A 6 -21.85 19.09 -6.79
N LEU A 7 -23.00 18.70 -6.22
CA LEU A 7 -23.68 17.44 -6.56
C LEU A 7 -24.65 17.57 -7.74
N GLY A 8 -25.01 18.79 -8.15
CA GLY A 8 -25.90 19.03 -9.29
C GLY A 8 -25.25 18.95 -10.67
N ILE A 9 -23.99 18.50 -10.74
CA ILE A 9 -23.31 18.22 -12.01
C ILE A 9 -23.70 16.84 -12.53
N SER A 10 -23.54 16.62 -13.84
CA SER A 10 -23.96 15.39 -14.52
C SER A 10 -23.46 14.10 -13.86
N TYR A 11 -22.19 14.10 -13.44
CA TYR A 11 -21.57 13.02 -12.70
C TYR A 11 -20.60 13.60 -11.67
N TYR A 12 -20.76 13.23 -10.41
CA TYR A 12 -19.88 13.64 -9.33
C TYR A 12 -19.08 12.44 -8.81
N PRO A 13 -17.75 12.37 -9.08
CA PRO A 13 -16.90 11.33 -8.51
C PRO A 13 -16.76 11.54 -6.99
N TRP A 14 -17.02 10.49 -6.21
CA TRP A 14 -16.83 10.54 -4.76
C TRP A 14 -15.38 10.86 -4.41
N GLY A 15 -15.18 11.84 -3.51
CA GLY A 15 -13.85 12.26 -3.09
C GLY A 15 -13.22 13.32 -4.01
N ASN A 16 -13.89 13.73 -5.10
CA ASN A 16 -13.38 14.78 -5.99
C ASN A 16 -13.17 16.12 -5.24
N LEU A 17 -13.92 16.35 -4.15
CA LEU A 17 -13.73 17.54 -3.32
C LEU A 17 -12.40 17.56 -2.56
N PHE A 18 -11.72 16.42 -2.45
CA PHE A 18 -10.40 16.34 -1.84
C PHE A 18 -9.35 17.04 -2.70
N ASN A 19 -9.54 17.05 -4.02
CA ASN A 19 -8.60 17.66 -4.97
C ASN A 19 -8.42 19.17 -4.71
N GLY A 20 -7.19 19.66 -4.85
CA GLY A 20 -6.83 21.06 -4.65
C GLY A 20 -6.47 21.38 -3.19
N LEU A 21 -7.15 22.37 -2.60
CA LEU A 21 -6.79 22.91 -1.28
C LEU A 21 -6.83 21.87 -0.14
N PRO A 22 -7.87 21.01 -0.01
CA PRO A 22 -7.92 20.01 1.06
C PRO A 22 -6.76 19.01 0.98
N MET A 23 -6.41 18.56 -0.23
CA MET A 23 -5.25 17.69 -0.47
C MET A 23 -3.94 18.36 -0.03
N LEU A 24 -3.72 19.64 -0.40
CA LEU A 24 -2.52 20.38 0.01
C LEU A 24 -2.42 20.55 1.53
N LEU A 25 -3.53 20.89 2.19
CA LEU A 25 -3.57 21.01 3.65
C LEU A 25 -3.32 19.67 4.33
N ASN A 26 -3.94 18.60 3.83
CA ASN A 26 -3.70 17.25 4.32
C ASN A 26 -2.23 16.86 4.18
N PHE A 27 -1.60 17.17 3.04
CA PHE A 27 -0.18 16.95 2.83
C PHE A 27 0.69 17.72 3.82
N ILE A 28 0.40 19.00 4.07
CA ILE A 28 1.12 19.80 5.07
C ILE A 28 1.00 19.15 6.47
N ILE A 29 -0.20 18.72 6.86
CA ILE A 29 -0.44 18.05 8.15
C ILE A 29 0.36 16.74 8.24
N ILE A 30 0.33 15.92 7.18
CA ILE A 30 1.12 14.67 7.10
C ILE A 30 2.61 14.97 7.31
N VAL A 31 3.16 15.95 6.60
CA VAL A 31 4.58 16.32 6.70
C VAL A 31 4.92 16.79 8.11
N LEU A 32 4.11 17.66 8.71
CA LEU A 32 4.36 18.17 10.07
C LEU A 32 4.30 17.06 11.12
N LEU A 33 3.30 16.18 11.06
CA LEU A 33 3.17 15.05 11.97
C LEU A 33 4.34 14.07 11.81
N LEU A 34 4.73 13.78 10.57
CA LEU A 34 5.83 12.87 10.27
C LEU A 34 7.17 13.45 10.76
N VAL A 35 7.47 14.71 10.46
CA VAL A 35 8.69 15.38 10.91
C VAL A 35 8.73 15.48 12.44
N GLY A 36 7.63 15.89 13.08
CA GLY A 36 7.54 15.97 14.54
C GLY A 36 7.78 14.61 15.21
N TRP A 37 7.18 13.56 14.68
CA TRP A 37 7.39 12.20 15.18
C TRP A 37 8.83 11.71 14.93
N LEU A 38 9.41 11.96 13.76
CA LEU A 38 10.80 11.62 13.47
C LEU A 38 11.78 12.31 14.43
N ILE A 39 11.59 13.59 14.74
CA ILE A 39 12.42 14.32 15.72
C ILE A 39 12.36 13.63 17.08
N TYR A 40 11.16 13.30 17.56
CA TYR A 40 10.99 12.58 18.83
C TYR A 40 11.63 11.19 18.80
N LEU A 41 11.49 10.48 17.67
CA LEU A 41 12.03 9.15 17.46
C LEU A 41 13.56 9.12 17.52
N PHE A 42 14.22 10.03 16.80
CA PHE A 42 15.68 10.13 16.75
C PHE A 42 16.26 10.69 18.04
N ARG A 43 15.58 11.64 18.69
CA ARG A 43 15.99 12.17 20.00
C ARG A 43 16.01 11.08 21.09
N ASN A 44 15.06 10.14 21.03
CA ASN A 44 14.91 9.05 21.99
C ASN A 44 15.51 7.73 21.47
N ASN A 45 16.71 7.78 20.88
CA ASN A 45 17.35 6.58 20.33
C ASN A 45 17.92 5.65 21.41
N ALA A 46 17.04 4.86 22.04
CA ALA A 46 17.41 3.85 23.03
C ALA A 46 18.35 2.74 22.49
N PHE A 47 18.66 2.69 21.19
CA PHE A 47 19.59 1.71 20.62
C PHE A 47 21.05 2.15 20.61
N GLU A 48 21.33 3.46 20.71
CA GLU A 48 22.68 3.99 20.92
C GLU A 48 23.13 3.84 22.37
N ARG A 49 22.18 3.84 23.33
CA ARG A 49 22.46 3.60 24.74
C ARG A 49 22.27 2.12 25.08
N PHE A 50 23.31 1.31 24.89
CA PHE A 50 23.66 0.03 25.55
C PHE A 50 22.59 -0.82 26.29
N TYR A 51 21.31 -0.82 25.91
CA TYR A 51 20.29 -1.63 26.56
C TYR A 51 20.13 -2.99 25.85
N PRO A 52 20.07 -4.10 26.59
CA PRO A 52 19.74 -5.40 26.01
C PRO A 52 18.25 -5.41 25.61
N VAL A 53 17.96 -5.01 24.38
CA VAL A 53 16.59 -5.02 23.84
C VAL A 53 16.16 -6.46 23.56
N SER A 54 14.98 -6.87 24.03
CA SER A 54 14.44 -8.20 23.79
C SER A 54 14.04 -8.38 22.30
N ARG A 55 13.96 -9.63 21.82
CA ARG A 55 13.57 -9.93 20.43
C ARG A 55 12.17 -9.38 20.14
N TRP A 56 11.26 -9.61 21.07
CA TRP A 56 9.87 -9.14 21.02
C TRP A 56 9.76 -7.62 21.08
N GLN A 57 10.60 -6.94 21.86
CA GLN A 57 10.62 -5.47 21.88
C GLN A 57 11.05 -4.89 20.53
N LEU A 58 11.97 -5.55 19.81
CA LEU A 58 12.42 -5.10 18.49
C LEU A 58 11.33 -5.27 17.44
N PHE A 59 10.62 -6.42 17.46
CA PHE A 59 9.44 -6.64 16.61
C PHE A 59 8.31 -5.66 16.93
N TRP A 60 7.99 -5.44 18.21
CA TRP A 60 6.91 -4.53 18.59
C TRP A 60 7.21 -3.07 18.21
N ARG A 61 8.49 -2.68 18.22
CA ARG A 61 8.91 -1.37 17.67
C ARG A 61 8.59 -1.25 16.18
N PHE A 62 8.84 -2.29 15.40
CA PHE A 62 8.46 -2.32 13.98
C PHE A 62 6.94 -2.17 13.79
N VAL A 63 6.15 -2.93 14.57
CA VAL A 63 4.67 -2.87 14.53
C VAL A 63 4.16 -1.46 14.89
N VAL A 64 4.71 -0.85 15.95
CA VAL A 64 4.35 0.52 16.34
C VAL A 64 4.73 1.54 15.26
N TYR A 65 5.88 1.37 14.61
CA TYR A 65 6.28 2.26 13.52
C TYR A 65 5.30 2.17 12.36
N PHE A 66 4.91 0.95 11.98
CA PHE A 66 3.91 0.73 10.94
C PHE A 66 2.57 1.36 11.30
N ALA A 67 2.10 1.17 12.54
CA ALA A 67 0.83 1.74 12.99
C ALA A 67 0.84 3.28 12.97
N VAL A 68 1.94 3.91 13.43
CA VAL A 68 2.05 5.38 13.42
C VAL A 68 2.15 5.91 11.99
N ILE A 69 3.03 5.35 11.16
CA ILE A 69 3.21 5.81 9.78
C ILE A 69 1.92 5.59 8.99
N GLY A 70 1.32 4.41 9.09
CA GLY A 70 0.04 4.09 8.47
C GLY A 70 -1.09 5.01 8.93
N GLY A 71 -1.14 5.35 10.22
CA GLY A 71 -2.11 6.31 10.76
C GLY A 71 -1.92 7.73 10.21
N ILE A 72 -0.67 8.18 10.04
CA ILE A 72 -0.38 9.49 9.46
C ILE A 72 -0.72 9.49 7.96
N THR A 73 -0.30 8.49 7.20
CA THR A 73 -0.50 8.44 5.74
C THR A 73 -1.95 8.21 5.33
N SER A 74 -2.76 7.56 6.18
CA SER A 74 -4.20 7.32 5.94
C SER A 74 -5.12 8.50 6.27
N SER A 75 -4.58 9.66 6.67
CA SER A 75 -5.39 10.81 7.07
C SER A 75 -6.35 11.32 5.99
N SER A 76 -6.01 11.12 4.71
CA SER A 76 -6.86 11.47 3.56
C SER A 76 -8.20 10.73 3.56
N PHE A 77 -8.22 9.46 3.99
CA PHE A 77 -9.45 8.65 4.02
C PHE A 77 -10.49 9.18 5.00
N SER A 78 -10.07 9.89 6.05
CA SER A 78 -10.99 10.57 6.97
C SER A 78 -11.84 11.62 6.25
N PHE A 79 -11.27 12.33 5.28
CA PHE A 79 -12.00 13.31 4.48
C PHE A 79 -13.06 12.64 3.59
N MET A 80 -12.67 11.59 2.87
CA MET A 80 -13.57 10.84 1.97
C MET A 80 -14.73 10.20 2.75
N ALA A 81 -14.43 9.64 3.92
CA ALA A 81 -15.44 9.11 4.84
C ALA A 81 -16.37 10.23 5.36
N GLY A 82 -15.83 11.41 5.68
CA GLY A 82 -16.60 12.58 6.08
C GLY A 82 -17.54 13.10 4.99
N GLU A 83 -17.10 13.07 3.73
CA GLU A 83 -17.91 13.44 2.57
C GLU A 83 -19.12 12.51 2.42
N LYS A 84 -18.87 11.19 2.49
CA LYS A 84 -19.94 10.19 2.47
C LYS A 84 -20.89 10.37 3.64
N ALA A 85 -20.38 10.54 4.86
CA ALA A 85 -21.20 10.80 6.03
C ALA A 85 -22.10 12.02 5.81
N LYS A 86 -21.57 13.11 5.27
CA LYS A 86 -22.35 14.32 4.97
C LYS A 86 -23.47 14.07 3.96
N VAL A 87 -23.25 13.24 2.93
CA VAL A 87 -24.30 12.81 1.98
C VAL A 87 -25.40 12.04 2.72
N TYR A 88 -25.03 11.11 3.62
CA TYR A 88 -25.98 10.37 4.45
C TYR A 88 -26.84 11.28 5.32
N TRP A 89 -26.25 12.30 5.94
CA TRP A 89 -26.97 13.24 6.79
C TRP A 89 -27.83 14.25 6.02
N ARG A 90 -27.36 14.72 4.85
CA ARG A 90 -28.04 15.78 4.08
C ARG A 90 -29.20 15.27 3.23
N TYR A 91 -29.06 14.09 2.61
CA TYR A 91 -30.06 13.53 1.71
C TYR A 91 -30.68 12.29 2.33
N THR A 92 -31.92 12.39 2.78
CA THR A 92 -32.64 11.26 3.39
C THR A 92 -33.03 10.23 2.32
N ASP A 93 -33.07 8.95 2.67
CA ASP A 93 -33.46 7.89 1.73
C ASP A 93 -34.88 8.09 1.17
N SER A 94 -35.79 8.64 1.98
CA SER A 94 -37.14 9.01 1.53
C SER A 94 -37.13 10.07 0.43
N TYR A 95 -36.30 11.11 0.57
CA TYR A 95 -36.12 12.16 -0.43
C TYR A 95 -35.53 11.61 -1.71
N ILE A 96 -34.46 10.80 -1.60
CA ILE A 96 -33.84 10.12 -2.75
C ILE A 96 -34.88 9.27 -3.48
N HIS A 97 -35.66 8.46 -2.75
CA HIS A 97 -36.66 7.60 -3.34
C HIS A 97 -37.83 8.37 -3.98
N SER A 98 -38.27 9.48 -3.38
CA SER A 98 -39.36 10.29 -3.95
C SER A 98 -38.96 10.95 -5.27
N VAL A 99 -37.73 11.44 -5.37
CA VAL A 99 -37.22 12.07 -6.60
C VAL A 99 -36.92 11.01 -7.65
N LEU A 100 -36.30 9.88 -7.28
CA LEU A 100 -36.06 8.78 -8.23
C LEU A 100 -37.34 8.11 -8.74
N ARG A 101 -38.45 8.24 -8.01
CA ARG A 101 -39.77 7.77 -8.49
C ARG A 101 -40.34 8.68 -9.58
N GLN A 102 -40.05 9.98 -9.50
CA GLN A 102 -40.43 10.95 -10.54
C GLN A 102 -39.49 10.85 -11.74
N TYR A 103 -38.21 10.57 -11.48
CA TYR A 103 -37.13 10.52 -12.45
C TYR A 103 -36.28 9.26 -12.26
N PRO A 104 -36.59 8.14 -12.94
CA PRO A 104 -35.91 6.87 -12.71
C PRO A 104 -34.40 6.94 -13.01
N GLU A 105 -33.61 6.02 -12.45
CA GLU A 105 -32.14 6.02 -12.63
C GLU A 105 -31.73 5.91 -14.11
N ASP A 106 -32.52 5.22 -14.95
CA ASP A 106 -32.26 4.96 -16.37
C ASP A 106 -33.08 5.84 -17.33
N ILE A 107 -33.21 7.13 -17.06
CA ILE A 107 -33.85 8.08 -18.00
C ILE A 107 -33.05 8.13 -19.31
N ARG A 108 -33.74 8.02 -20.45
CA ARG A 108 -33.10 8.16 -21.78
C ARG A 108 -32.60 9.58 -21.99
N ASP A 109 -31.49 9.74 -22.71
CA ASP A 109 -30.91 11.08 -22.95
C ASP A 109 -31.92 12.07 -23.56
N SER A 110 -32.81 11.60 -24.45
CA SER A 110 -33.87 12.42 -25.04
C SER A 110 -34.99 12.84 -24.07
N GLU A 111 -35.21 12.07 -23.00
CA GLU A 111 -36.14 12.42 -21.92
C GLU A 111 -35.45 13.36 -20.93
N ARG A 112 -34.14 13.22 -20.73
CA ARG A 112 -33.32 14.09 -19.90
C ARG A 112 -33.23 15.51 -20.46
N GLU A 113 -33.13 15.64 -21.78
CA GLU A 113 -33.10 16.93 -22.50
C GLU A 113 -34.42 17.72 -22.42
N GLN A 114 -35.53 17.08 -22.02
CA GLN A 114 -36.84 17.74 -21.88
C GLN A 114 -37.07 18.33 -20.47
N LEU A 115 -36.18 18.06 -19.51
CA LEU A 115 -36.29 18.63 -18.17
C LEU A 115 -35.89 20.10 -18.17
N SER A 116 -36.54 20.88 -17.31
CA SER A 116 -36.04 22.21 -16.95
C SER A 116 -34.69 22.12 -16.23
N ASP A 117 -33.88 23.17 -16.32
CA ASP A 117 -32.57 23.23 -15.67
C ASP A 117 -32.62 22.91 -14.16
N ASP A 118 -33.67 23.37 -13.47
CA ASP A 118 -33.86 23.11 -12.03
C ASP A 118 -34.16 21.63 -11.75
N GLN A 119 -35.01 20.99 -12.57
CA GLN A 119 -35.32 19.58 -12.41
C GLN A 119 -34.14 18.69 -12.78
N LEU A 120 -33.37 19.06 -13.82
CA LEU A 120 -32.17 18.35 -14.23
C LEU A 120 -31.11 18.40 -13.11
N LYS A 121 -30.94 19.57 -12.48
CA LYS A 121 -30.05 19.74 -11.34
C LYS A 121 -30.49 18.91 -10.13
N GLU A 122 -31.79 18.89 -9.81
CA GLU A 122 -32.35 18.08 -8.71
C GLU A 122 -32.13 16.58 -8.95
N TYR A 123 -32.36 16.11 -10.18
CA TYR A 123 -32.05 14.74 -10.60
C TYR A 123 -30.57 14.40 -10.37
N HIS A 124 -29.65 15.25 -10.84
CA HIS A 124 -28.22 15.03 -10.66
C HIS A 124 -27.79 14.97 -9.19
N ILE A 125 -28.33 15.86 -8.34
CA ILE A 125 -28.05 15.84 -6.90
C ILE A 125 -28.45 14.50 -6.30
N VAL A 126 -29.66 14.02 -6.60
CA VAL A 126 -30.19 12.78 -6.04
C VAL A 126 -29.48 11.56 -6.58
N HIS A 127 -29.18 11.54 -7.89
CA HIS A 127 -28.46 10.45 -8.52
C HIS A 127 -27.06 10.30 -7.93
N ASN A 128 -26.29 11.39 -7.86
CA ASN A 128 -24.95 11.39 -7.26
C ASN A 128 -25.01 11.02 -5.75
N ALA A 129 -25.98 11.52 -5.00
CA ALA A 129 -26.16 11.15 -3.60
C ALA A 129 -26.50 9.65 -3.41
N SER A 130 -27.36 9.08 -4.27
CA SER A 130 -27.68 7.65 -4.31
C SER A 130 -26.43 6.81 -4.61
N GLN A 131 -25.64 7.20 -5.60
CA GLN A 131 -24.41 6.52 -5.97
C GLN A 131 -23.38 6.50 -4.83
N ILE A 132 -23.07 7.64 -4.22
CA ILE A 132 -22.13 7.73 -3.09
C ILE A 132 -22.57 6.84 -1.91
N LYS A 133 -23.89 6.73 -1.68
CA LYS A 133 -24.43 5.86 -0.64
C LYS A 133 -24.24 4.38 -0.95
N LYS A 134 -24.51 3.99 -2.20
CA LYS A 134 -24.41 2.60 -2.70
C LYS A 134 -22.95 2.12 -2.79
N GLN A 135 -22.01 2.98 -3.18
CA GLN A 135 -20.59 2.62 -3.35
C GLN A 135 -19.95 2.13 -2.05
N VAL A 136 -19.23 1.01 -2.11
CA VAL A 136 -18.42 0.49 -1.00
C VAL A 136 -17.10 1.27 -0.95
N PHE A 137 -16.67 1.68 0.26
CA PHE A 137 -15.47 2.52 0.42
C PHE A 137 -14.22 1.85 -0.15
N ILE A 138 -14.02 0.57 0.16
CA ILE A 138 -12.82 -0.16 -0.25
C ILE A 138 -12.78 -0.32 -1.77
N GLU A 139 -13.91 -0.54 -2.42
CA GLU A 139 -14.01 -0.69 -3.89
C GLU A 139 -13.72 0.61 -4.63
N ASN A 140 -14.09 1.76 -4.05
CA ASN A 140 -13.91 3.06 -4.70
C ASN A 140 -12.51 3.66 -4.50
N PHE A 141 -11.75 3.15 -3.52
CA PHE A 141 -10.44 3.70 -3.14
C PHE A 141 -9.38 2.61 -2.95
N ASP A 142 -9.53 1.47 -3.61
CA ASP A 142 -8.62 0.32 -3.49
C ASP A 142 -7.20 0.67 -3.92
N ASP A 143 -7.05 1.36 -5.04
CA ASP A 143 -5.76 1.87 -5.55
C ASP A 143 -5.09 2.83 -4.55
N GLU A 144 -5.83 3.80 -4.01
CA GLU A 144 -5.30 4.72 -3.01
C GLU A 144 -4.93 4.00 -1.71
N ILE A 145 -5.77 3.06 -1.24
CA ILE A 145 -5.49 2.26 -0.05
C ILE A 145 -4.23 1.42 -0.27
N PHE A 146 -4.11 0.79 -1.43
CA PHE A 146 -2.93 0.02 -1.83
C PHE A 146 -1.68 0.90 -1.78
N LEU A 147 -1.69 2.07 -2.41
CA LEU A 147 -0.54 2.99 -2.44
C LEU A 147 -0.18 3.46 -1.03
N VAL A 148 -1.15 3.86 -0.21
CA VAL A 148 -0.93 4.33 1.17
C VAL A 148 -0.31 3.23 2.03
N ILE A 149 -0.80 2.00 1.93
CA ILE A 149 -0.29 0.85 2.68
C ILE A 149 1.14 0.50 2.27
N ILE A 150 1.44 0.50 0.96
CA ILE A 150 2.79 0.20 0.45
C ILE A 150 3.78 1.30 0.86
N ILE A 151 3.42 2.57 0.73
CA ILE A 151 4.25 3.69 1.18
C ILE A 151 4.50 3.61 2.68
N ALA A 152 3.46 3.34 3.47
CA ALA A 152 3.60 3.18 4.92
C ALA A 152 4.57 2.05 5.27
N PHE A 153 4.48 0.92 4.58
CA PHE A 153 5.37 -0.22 4.78
C PHE A 153 6.83 0.10 4.41
N VAL A 154 7.07 0.71 3.24
CA VAL A 154 8.41 1.10 2.78
C VAL A 154 9.05 2.08 3.74
N LEU A 155 8.33 3.12 4.17
CA LEU A 155 8.82 4.09 5.15
C LEU A 155 9.11 3.43 6.51
N THR A 156 8.26 2.48 6.92
CA THR A 156 8.47 1.72 8.16
C THR A 156 9.77 0.93 8.11
N ILE A 157 10.01 0.16 7.04
CA ILE A 157 11.26 -0.59 6.88
C ILE A 157 12.46 0.34 6.82
N LEU A 158 12.36 1.48 6.11
CA LEU A 158 13.44 2.45 6.02
C LEU A 158 13.83 2.99 7.40
N ILE A 159 12.85 3.46 8.18
CA ILE A 159 13.10 3.98 9.53
C ILE A 159 13.63 2.89 10.45
N PHE A 160 13.09 1.68 10.34
CA PHE A 160 13.52 0.53 11.13
C PHE A 160 14.97 0.12 10.84
N THR A 161 15.35 0.03 9.56
CA THR A 161 16.70 -0.35 9.12
C THR A 161 17.74 0.71 9.46
N VAL A 162 17.42 2.00 9.29
CA VAL A 162 18.28 3.12 9.72
C VAL A 162 18.56 3.04 11.21
N ARG A 163 17.55 2.72 12.02
CA ARG A 163 17.68 2.65 13.48
C ARG A 163 18.47 1.43 13.95
N ILE A 164 18.35 0.30 13.26
CA ILE A 164 19.04 -0.93 13.63
C ILE A 164 20.51 -0.90 13.19
N THR A 165 20.76 -0.53 11.93
CA THR A 165 22.08 -0.65 11.33
C THR A 165 22.87 0.64 11.43
N SER A 166 22.65 1.56 10.51
CA SER A 166 23.05 2.97 10.53
C SER A 166 22.58 3.59 9.21
N LEU A 167 22.53 4.92 9.13
CA LEU A 167 22.28 5.60 7.85
C LEU A 167 23.31 5.20 6.78
N ARG A 168 24.60 5.10 7.14
CA ARG A 168 25.68 4.69 6.23
C ARG A 168 25.42 3.29 5.67
N THR A 169 25.07 2.33 6.51
CA THR A 169 24.82 0.95 6.07
C THR A 169 23.58 0.87 5.18
N VAL A 170 22.51 1.61 5.50
CA VAL A 170 21.31 1.67 4.67
C VAL A 170 21.60 2.24 3.28
N LEU A 171 22.33 3.36 3.20
CA LEU A 171 22.72 3.96 1.92
C LEU A 171 23.53 3.00 1.06
N LEU A 172 24.52 2.31 1.65
CA LEU A 172 25.28 1.27 0.96
C LEU A 172 24.35 0.14 0.48
N SER A 173 23.38 -0.26 1.29
CA SER A 173 22.42 -1.32 0.93
C SER A 173 21.56 -0.93 -0.28
N ILE A 174 21.13 0.32 -0.36
CA ILE A 174 20.38 0.85 -1.51
C ILE A 174 21.24 0.78 -2.77
N VAL A 175 22.50 1.23 -2.70
CA VAL A 175 23.43 1.21 -3.84
C VAL A 175 23.71 -0.22 -4.29
N PHE A 176 24.05 -1.13 -3.37
CA PHE A 176 24.32 -2.54 -3.69
C PHE A 176 23.08 -3.27 -4.21
N SER A 177 21.90 -2.99 -3.67
CA SER A 177 20.64 -3.53 -4.18
C SER A 177 20.36 -3.04 -5.60
N GLY A 178 20.64 -1.77 -5.90
CA GLY A 178 20.48 -1.22 -7.24
C GLY A 178 21.41 -1.89 -8.25
N LEU A 179 22.68 -2.09 -7.90
CA LEU A 179 23.63 -2.83 -8.73
C LEU A 179 23.22 -4.29 -8.92
N LEU A 180 22.74 -4.95 -7.85
CA LEU A 180 22.24 -6.31 -7.90
C LEU A 180 21.02 -6.42 -8.83
N CYS A 181 20.07 -5.49 -8.75
CA CYS A 181 18.89 -5.45 -9.62
C CYS A 181 19.29 -5.25 -11.10
N LEU A 182 20.25 -4.38 -11.40
CA LEU A 182 20.74 -4.19 -12.76
C LEU A 182 21.40 -5.46 -13.32
N LEU A 183 22.28 -6.09 -12.53
CA LEU A 183 22.93 -7.34 -12.92
C LEU A 183 21.90 -8.45 -13.12
N LEU A 184 20.94 -8.57 -12.20
CA LEU A 184 19.89 -9.56 -12.27
C LEU A 184 18.98 -9.33 -13.48
N GLY A 185 18.61 -8.08 -13.78
CA GLY A 185 17.86 -7.74 -14.98
C GLY A 185 18.56 -8.14 -16.27
N LEU A 186 19.88 -7.92 -16.36
CA LEU A 186 20.68 -8.35 -17.51
C LEU A 186 20.71 -9.88 -17.65
N VAL A 187 20.92 -10.59 -16.54
CA VAL A 187 20.91 -12.06 -16.53
C VAL A 187 19.53 -12.60 -16.94
N LEU A 188 18.45 -12.01 -16.43
CA LEU A 188 17.09 -12.42 -16.78
C LEU A 188 16.80 -12.24 -18.28
N ILE A 189 17.17 -11.09 -18.86
CA ILE A 189 17.01 -10.86 -20.30
C ILE A 189 17.77 -11.92 -21.10
N LEU A 190 19.03 -12.19 -20.74
CA LEU A 190 19.83 -13.20 -21.43
C LEU A 190 19.20 -14.59 -21.36
N VAL A 191 18.71 -14.98 -20.18
CA VAL A 191 18.07 -16.29 -19.97
C VAL A 191 16.79 -16.42 -20.79
N LEU A 192 15.95 -15.38 -20.80
CA LEU A 192 14.69 -15.38 -21.55
C LEU A 192 14.94 -15.48 -23.06
N GLU A 193 15.88 -14.70 -23.61
CA GLU A 193 16.21 -14.73 -25.04
C GLU A 193 16.88 -16.05 -25.46
N SER A 194 17.60 -16.70 -24.56
CA SER A 194 18.32 -17.94 -24.88
C SER A 194 17.41 -19.15 -25.13
N ASN A 195 16.13 -19.08 -24.76
CA ASN A 195 15.17 -20.20 -24.82
C ASN A 195 15.72 -21.53 -24.25
N MET A 196 16.66 -21.45 -23.28
CA MET A 196 17.34 -22.65 -22.76
C MET A 196 16.44 -23.55 -21.91
N PHE A 197 15.26 -23.07 -21.50
CA PHE A 197 14.35 -23.79 -20.62
C PHE A 197 13.00 -24.03 -21.31
N GLU A 198 12.55 -25.29 -21.32
CA GLU A 198 11.20 -25.66 -21.79
C GLU A 198 10.07 -25.25 -20.81
N MET A 199 10.44 -24.70 -19.65
CA MET A 199 9.50 -24.21 -18.64
C MET A 199 8.96 -22.83 -19.03
N ARG A 200 7.73 -22.51 -18.61
CA ARG A 200 7.17 -21.16 -18.78
C ARG A 200 8.10 -20.11 -18.17
N ASP A 201 8.46 -19.10 -18.96
CA ASP A 201 9.37 -17.99 -18.64
C ASP A 201 9.20 -17.42 -17.23
N VAL A 202 7.95 -17.19 -16.81
CA VAL A 202 7.63 -16.65 -15.47
C VAL A 202 8.21 -17.48 -14.33
N TYR A 203 8.22 -18.81 -14.42
CA TYR A 203 8.76 -19.66 -13.36
C TYR A 203 10.28 -19.67 -13.34
N VAL A 204 10.93 -19.61 -14.50
CA VAL A 204 12.39 -19.51 -14.58
C VAL A 204 12.84 -18.21 -13.90
N VAL A 205 12.17 -17.09 -14.23
CA VAL A 205 12.39 -15.78 -13.61
C VAL A 205 12.20 -15.83 -12.09
N LEU A 206 11.09 -16.42 -11.62
CA LEU A 206 10.84 -16.57 -10.18
C LEU A 206 11.89 -17.43 -9.49
N THR A 207 12.35 -18.50 -10.15
CA THR A 207 13.37 -19.39 -9.57
C THR A 207 14.69 -18.65 -9.38
N ILE A 208 15.10 -17.86 -10.36
CA ILE A 208 16.30 -17.02 -10.28
C ILE A 208 16.16 -15.95 -9.20
N LEU A 209 14.99 -15.28 -9.11
CA LEU A 209 14.69 -14.30 -8.06
C LEU A 209 14.76 -14.92 -6.66
N TRP A 210 14.19 -16.11 -6.45
CA TRP A 210 14.27 -16.79 -5.15
C TRP A 210 15.68 -17.28 -4.82
N LEU A 211 16.42 -17.83 -5.79
CA LEU A 211 17.80 -18.26 -5.58
C LEU A 211 18.71 -17.09 -5.18
N THR A 212 18.58 -15.96 -5.87
CA THR A 212 19.32 -14.74 -5.57
C THR A 212 18.94 -14.18 -4.21
N TYR A 213 17.65 -14.15 -3.87
CA TYR A 213 17.18 -13.70 -2.56
C TYR A 213 17.64 -14.60 -1.40
N LEU A 214 17.56 -15.91 -1.56
CA LEU A 214 18.06 -16.87 -0.58
C LEU A 214 19.58 -16.75 -0.41
N SER A 215 20.31 -16.44 -1.48
CA SER A 215 21.75 -16.15 -1.41
C SER A 215 22.03 -14.90 -0.57
N VAL A 216 21.21 -13.85 -0.70
CA VAL A 216 21.31 -12.63 0.13
C VAL A 216 20.98 -12.94 1.60
N ILE A 217 19.95 -13.74 1.88
CA ILE A 217 19.64 -14.18 3.25
C ILE A 217 20.80 -15.00 3.83
N ALA A 218 21.40 -15.90 3.05
CA ALA A 218 22.54 -16.70 3.48
C ALA A 218 23.73 -15.79 3.84
N LEU A 219 24.05 -14.80 2.99
CA LEU A 219 25.08 -13.79 3.28
C LEU A 219 24.78 -13.03 4.57
N SER A 220 23.51 -12.69 4.83
CA SER A 220 23.11 -12.04 6.07
C SER A 220 23.28 -12.90 7.32
N ILE A 221 23.28 -14.23 7.20
CA ILE A 221 23.38 -15.12 8.35
C ILE A 221 24.84 -15.51 8.60
N PHE A 222 25.58 -15.84 7.53
CA PHE A 222 26.87 -16.49 7.58
C PHE A 222 28.07 -15.57 7.36
N SER A 223 27.88 -14.31 6.92
CA SER A 223 29.02 -13.42 6.70
C SER A 223 29.71 -13.04 8.01
N ASP A 224 31.03 -13.22 8.06
CA ASP A 224 31.89 -12.86 9.20
C ASP A 224 32.12 -11.35 9.30
N LYS A 225 32.02 -10.63 8.18
CA LYS A 225 32.24 -9.18 8.14
C LYS A 225 30.95 -8.46 8.50
N LYS A 226 30.96 -7.74 9.62
CA LYS A 226 29.80 -6.98 10.13
C LYS A 226 29.20 -6.05 9.08
N GLN A 227 30.02 -5.37 8.27
CA GLN A 227 29.53 -4.47 7.21
C GLN A 227 28.72 -5.21 6.14
N TYR A 228 29.27 -6.28 5.54
CA TYR A 228 28.56 -7.06 4.51
C TYR A 228 27.30 -7.72 5.05
N ARG A 229 27.37 -8.24 6.27
CA ARG A 229 26.22 -8.80 6.96
C ARG A 229 25.10 -7.76 7.16
N GLY A 230 25.45 -6.53 7.55
CA GLY A 230 24.49 -5.44 7.73
C GLY A 230 23.85 -4.99 6.41
N ILE A 231 24.63 -4.96 5.33
CA ILE A 231 24.12 -4.69 3.97
C ILE A 231 23.13 -5.77 3.53
N ALA A 232 23.53 -7.04 3.63
CA ALA A 232 22.69 -8.17 3.27
C ALA A 232 21.40 -8.25 4.11
N MET A 233 21.46 -7.87 5.39
CA MET A 233 20.29 -7.77 6.26
C MET A 233 19.26 -6.75 5.76
N ASN A 234 19.72 -5.55 5.42
CA ASN A 234 18.84 -4.50 4.91
C ASN A 234 18.22 -4.92 3.57
N ILE A 235 19.02 -5.48 2.66
CA ILE A 235 18.50 -6.00 1.38
C ILE A 235 17.49 -7.12 1.62
N SER A 236 17.72 -8.02 2.59
CA SER A 236 16.78 -9.09 2.95
C SER A 236 15.44 -8.54 3.45
N LEU A 237 15.47 -7.50 4.29
CA LEU A 237 14.28 -6.84 4.84
C LEU A 237 13.47 -6.13 3.76
N PHE A 238 14.13 -5.35 2.89
CA PHE A 238 13.46 -4.65 1.80
C PHE A 238 13.00 -5.59 0.67
N GLY A 239 13.77 -6.64 0.37
CA GLY A 239 13.48 -7.57 -0.71
C GLY A 239 12.36 -8.56 -0.43
N PHE A 240 12.01 -8.82 0.84
CA PHE A 240 11.01 -9.83 1.18
C PHE A 240 9.63 -9.53 0.57
N LEU A 241 9.09 -8.33 0.80
CA LEU A 241 7.77 -7.95 0.32
C LEU A 241 7.62 -8.06 -1.21
N PRO A 242 8.44 -7.40 -2.05
CA PRO A 242 8.26 -7.46 -3.50
C PRO A 242 8.37 -8.89 -4.03
N ILE A 243 9.29 -9.71 -3.50
CA ILE A 243 9.43 -11.11 -3.92
C ILE A 243 8.20 -11.93 -3.57
N THR A 244 7.66 -11.75 -2.36
CA THR A 244 6.43 -12.46 -1.95
C THR A 244 5.21 -12.03 -2.77
N ILE A 245 5.05 -10.74 -3.06
CA ILE A 245 3.95 -10.23 -3.90
C ILE A 245 4.04 -10.82 -5.30
N THR A 246 5.20 -10.74 -5.97
CA THR A 246 5.39 -11.31 -7.32
C THR A 246 5.11 -12.81 -7.34
N THR A 247 5.50 -13.53 -6.28
CA THR A 247 5.22 -14.97 -6.15
C THR A 247 3.73 -15.25 -5.99
N LEU A 248 3.03 -14.50 -5.14
CA LEU A 248 1.59 -14.66 -4.93
C LEU A 248 0.79 -14.35 -6.19
N ILE A 249 1.16 -13.30 -6.94
CA ILE A 249 0.56 -12.97 -8.24
C ILE A 249 0.71 -14.15 -9.20
N ALA A 250 1.94 -14.64 -9.39
CA ALA A 250 2.20 -15.74 -10.32
C ALA A 250 1.51 -17.06 -9.95
N ILE A 251 1.37 -17.35 -8.66
CA ILE A 251 0.60 -18.49 -8.17
C ILE A 251 -0.90 -18.28 -8.44
N GLY A 252 -1.42 -17.09 -8.13
CA GLY A 252 -2.83 -16.73 -8.35
C GLY A 252 -3.24 -16.87 -9.82
N GLU A 253 -2.39 -16.41 -10.75
CA GLU A 253 -2.58 -16.56 -12.19
C GLU A 253 -2.52 -18.02 -12.64
N ARG A 254 -1.56 -18.81 -12.12
CA ARG A 254 -1.42 -20.22 -12.51
C ARG A 254 -2.65 -21.05 -12.17
N TYR A 255 -3.09 -20.95 -10.91
CA TYR A 255 -4.14 -21.81 -10.38
C TYR A 255 -5.54 -21.22 -10.60
N ASN A 256 -5.60 -20.07 -11.29
CA ASN A 256 -6.82 -19.33 -11.52
C ASN A 256 -7.61 -19.16 -10.21
N TRP A 257 -6.89 -18.82 -9.11
CA TRP A 257 -7.48 -18.68 -7.76
C TRP A 257 -8.68 -17.74 -7.76
N TRP A 258 -8.64 -16.76 -8.64
CA TRP A 258 -9.67 -15.76 -8.82
C TRP A 258 -10.90 -16.27 -9.56
N TYR A 259 -10.81 -17.35 -10.35
CA TYR A 259 -11.94 -17.88 -11.12
C TYR A 259 -13.18 -18.18 -10.28
N PHE A 260 -13.00 -18.74 -9.09
CA PHE A 260 -14.11 -19.02 -8.19
C PHE A 260 -14.77 -17.74 -7.65
N LEU A 261 -13.96 -16.70 -7.41
CA LEU A 261 -14.42 -15.42 -6.88
C LEU A 261 -15.05 -14.58 -8.00
N GLU A 262 -14.39 -14.49 -9.16
CA GLU A 262 -14.82 -13.79 -10.37
C GLU A 262 -16.18 -14.29 -10.88
N LYS A 263 -16.40 -15.61 -10.85
CA LYS A 263 -17.66 -16.20 -11.33
C LYS A 263 -18.87 -15.80 -10.47
N ASN A 264 -18.66 -15.56 -9.18
CA ASN A 264 -19.74 -15.29 -8.24
C ASN A 264 -19.89 -13.81 -7.92
N TYR A 265 -18.83 -13.01 -8.07
CA TYR A 265 -18.78 -11.62 -7.63
C TYR A 265 -17.78 -10.81 -8.47
N SER A 266 -18.30 -9.98 -9.38
CA SER A 266 -17.48 -9.08 -10.23
C SER A 266 -16.55 -8.15 -9.41
N TYR A 267 -16.95 -7.80 -8.19
CA TYR A 267 -16.24 -6.91 -7.27
C TYR A 267 -14.85 -7.40 -6.85
N TRP A 268 -14.57 -8.70 -6.92
CA TRP A 268 -13.27 -9.24 -6.46
C TRP A 268 -12.14 -9.00 -7.44
N TYR A 269 -12.45 -8.61 -8.67
CA TYR A 269 -11.43 -8.27 -9.66
C TYR A 269 -10.68 -7.00 -9.27
N ASP A 270 -11.40 -5.97 -8.82
CA ASP A 270 -10.84 -4.66 -8.49
C ASP A 270 -9.95 -4.76 -7.24
N ILE A 271 -10.45 -5.37 -6.16
CA ILE A 271 -9.70 -5.48 -4.88
C ILE A 271 -8.61 -6.56 -4.86
N ARG A 272 -8.36 -7.26 -5.98
CA ARG A 272 -7.42 -8.39 -6.06
C ARG A 272 -6.01 -8.03 -5.59
N GLU A 273 -5.49 -6.93 -6.12
CA GLU A 273 -4.12 -6.48 -5.86
C GLU A 273 -3.97 -6.02 -4.42
N LEU A 274 -5.00 -5.36 -3.88
CA LEU A 274 -5.07 -4.98 -2.48
C LEU A 274 -5.01 -6.20 -1.54
N ILE A 275 -5.76 -7.26 -1.83
CA ILE A 275 -5.74 -8.50 -1.03
C ILE A 275 -4.34 -9.12 -1.04
N ILE A 276 -3.73 -9.26 -2.23
CA ILE A 276 -2.38 -9.83 -2.37
C ILE A 276 -1.37 -9.01 -1.56
N SER A 277 -1.45 -7.68 -1.63
CA SER A 277 -0.58 -6.79 -0.86
C SER A 277 -0.76 -6.91 0.65
N ILE A 278 -2.02 -7.00 1.13
CA ILE A 278 -2.29 -7.21 2.56
C ILE A 278 -1.66 -8.53 3.03
N VAL A 279 -1.84 -9.61 2.27
CA VAL A 279 -1.24 -10.91 2.59
C VAL A 279 0.29 -10.84 2.56
N GLY A 280 0.88 -10.19 1.56
CA GLY A 280 2.33 -9.98 1.45
C GLY A 280 2.91 -9.19 2.63
N ILE A 281 2.19 -8.17 3.11
CA ILE A 281 2.58 -7.40 4.30
C ILE A 281 2.49 -8.26 5.56
N LEU A 282 1.42 -9.02 5.74
CA LEU A 282 1.30 -9.92 6.89
C LEU A 282 2.42 -10.96 6.92
N LEU A 283 2.77 -11.54 5.77
CA LEU A 283 3.93 -12.43 5.64
C LEU A 283 5.24 -11.69 5.98
N SER A 284 5.36 -10.42 5.60
CA SER A 284 6.51 -9.59 5.92
C SER A 284 6.64 -9.33 7.43
N PHE A 285 5.52 -9.14 8.14
CA PHE A 285 5.52 -9.03 9.60
C PHE A 285 6.03 -10.32 10.25
N VAL A 286 5.56 -11.47 9.78
CA VAL A 286 6.04 -12.78 10.26
C VAL A 286 7.54 -12.91 10.00
N PHE A 287 8.00 -12.55 8.80
CA PHE A 287 9.42 -12.55 8.44
C PHE A 287 10.24 -11.66 9.38
N VAL A 288 9.87 -10.38 9.56
CA VAL A 288 10.58 -9.46 10.47
C VAL A 288 10.63 -10.02 11.89
N GLY A 289 9.53 -10.61 12.38
CA GLY A 289 9.45 -11.26 13.68
C GLY A 289 10.49 -12.39 13.84
N LEU A 290 10.56 -13.30 12.89
CA LEU A 290 11.55 -14.40 12.86
C LEU A 290 12.99 -13.87 12.69
N TYR A 291 13.15 -12.82 11.88
CA TYR A 291 14.43 -12.23 11.50
C TYR A 291 15.09 -11.41 12.63
N THR A 292 14.33 -11.07 13.68
CA THR A 292 14.87 -10.39 14.88
C THR A 292 16.06 -11.13 15.50
N ASN A 293 16.14 -12.46 15.37
CA ASN A 293 17.29 -13.25 15.82
C ASN A 293 18.58 -12.91 15.05
N VAL A 294 18.49 -12.79 13.73
CA VAL A 294 19.61 -12.44 12.86
C VAL A 294 20.09 -11.03 13.19
N ILE A 295 19.13 -10.10 13.38
CA ILE A 295 19.41 -8.72 13.77
C ILE A 295 20.21 -8.64 15.09
N LYS A 296 19.80 -9.39 16.11
CA LYS A 296 20.52 -9.39 17.39
C LYS A 296 21.93 -9.98 17.27
N ARG A 297 22.10 -11.06 16.51
CA ARG A 297 23.42 -11.67 16.27
C ARG A 297 24.36 -10.71 15.56
N TRP A 298 23.87 -10.01 14.54
CA TRP A 298 24.65 -8.99 13.85
C TRP A 298 25.05 -7.83 14.76
N LYS A 299 24.12 -7.33 15.58
CA LYS A 299 24.42 -6.21 16.50
C LYS A 299 25.49 -6.57 17.54
N ALA A 300 25.61 -7.85 17.92
CA ALA A 300 26.61 -8.34 18.85
C ALA A 300 28.02 -8.52 18.23
N MET A 301 28.17 -8.38 16.91
CA MET A 301 29.49 -8.51 16.27
C MET A 301 30.39 -7.32 16.60
N PRO A 302 31.71 -7.57 16.79
CA PRO A 302 32.69 -6.49 16.90
C PRO A 302 32.73 -5.66 15.62
N GLU A 303 33.10 -4.38 15.74
CA GLU A 303 33.24 -3.47 14.59
C GLU A 303 34.35 -3.88 13.63
#